data_AF-A0A926YLC1-F1
#
_entry.id   AF-A0A926YLC1-F1
#
_cell.length_a   1.000
_cell.length_b   1.000
_cell.length_c   1.000
_cell.angle_alpha   90.00
_cell.angle_beta   90.00
_cell.angle_gamma   90.00
#
_symmetry.space_group_name_H-M   'P 1'
#
loop_
_entity.id
_entity.type
_entity.pdbx_description
1 polymer ?
#
loop_
_entity_poly.entity_id
_entity_poly.type
_entity_poly.pdbx_seq_one_letter_code
_entity_poly.pdbx_strand_id
1 'polypeptide(L)'
;MMIGMIQSQNVHLNGFGLYVKSRAQLAQSHQRQFRRWLSNRRIAVVSAHHALVGQALSEWSRERLYLSLDTTMVWNCFCIVWVGAVYRGRTVSVAWRVVAQSSSAVRLGTIQSVLRQAAKVSAQWFGNCPTGRPRLCR
;
A
#
# COMPACT_ATOMS: atom_id res chain seq x y z
N MET A 1 -14.90 2.47 -8.21
CA MET A 1 -14.02 1.33 -8.52
C MET A 1 -13.50 0.65 -7.25
N MET A 2 -12.76 1.37 -6.40
CA MET A 2 -12.34 0.86 -5.07
C MET A 2 -13.51 0.37 -4.20
N ILE A 3 -14.64 1.10 -4.23
CA ILE A 3 -15.88 0.68 -3.53
C ILE A 3 -16.32 -0.73 -3.96
N GLY A 4 -16.25 -1.05 -5.25
CA GLY A 4 -16.68 -2.36 -5.73
C GLY A 4 -15.74 -3.49 -5.30
N MET A 5 -14.45 -3.21 -5.18
CA MET A 5 -13.47 -4.17 -4.64
C MET A 5 -13.69 -4.39 -3.14
N ILE A 6 -13.90 -3.32 -2.37
CA ILE A 6 -14.14 -3.39 -0.92
C ILE A 6 -15.45 -4.12 -0.62
N GLN A 7 -16.53 -3.79 -1.33
CA GLN A 7 -17.85 -4.37 -1.09
C GLN A 7 -17.97 -5.81 -1.57
N SER A 8 -17.29 -6.18 -2.66
CA SER A 8 -17.28 -7.58 -3.14
C SER A 8 -16.41 -8.51 -2.31
N GLN A 9 -15.51 -7.98 -1.48
CA GLN A 9 -14.53 -8.73 -0.69
C GLN A 9 -13.71 -9.74 -1.53
N ASN A 10 -13.59 -9.47 -2.83
CA ASN A 10 -12.95 -10.35 -3.79
C ASN A 10 -11.92 -9.55 -4.61
N VAL A 11 -11.03 -10.24 -5.31
CA VAL A 11 -10.09 -9.67 -6.29
C VAL A 11 -10.48 -9.98 -7.74
N HIS A 12 -11.47 -10.84 -7.95
CA HIS A 12 -11.98 -11.21 -9.27
C HIS A 12 -12.82 -10.09 -9.90
N LEU A 13 -12.41 -9.64 -11.09
CA LEU A 13 -13.03 -8.55 -11.84
C LEU A 13 -14.54 -8.73 -12.09
N ASN A 14 -15.03 -9.98 -12.14
CA ASN A 14 -16.44 -10.28 -12.37
C ASN A 14 -17.31 -9.90 -11.16
N GLY A 15 -16.80 -10.08 -9.94
CA GLY A 15 -17.55 -9.77 -8.72
C GLY A 15 -17.75 -8.27 -8.48
N PHE A 16 -16.95 -7.42 -9.13
CA PHE A 16 -16.98 -5.98 -8.88
C PHE A 16 -18.16 -5.29 -9.53
N GLY A 17 -18.64 -5.82 -10.66
CA GLY A 17 -19.69 -5.20 -11.47
C GLY A 17 -20.98 -4.94 -10.71
N LEU A 18 -21.27 -5.73 -9.68
CA LEU A 18 -22.48 -5.61 -8.84
C LEU A 18 -22.45 -4.37 -7.93
N TYR A 19 -21.26 -3.87 -7.60
CA TYR A 19 -21.06 -2.82 -6.61
C TYR A 19 -20.49 -1.52 -7.21
N VAL A 20 -20.24 -1.52 -8.52
CA VAL A 20 -19.71 -0.35 -9.22
C VAL A 20 -20.86 0.57 -9.63
N LYS A 21 -20.90 1.76 -9.04
CA LYS A 21 -21.74 2.85 -9.52
C LYS A 21 -21.14 3.43 -10.80
N SER A 22 -21.69 3.08 -11.96
CA SER A 22 -21.32 3.67 -13.25
C SER A 22 -22.53 3.76 -14.19
N ARG A 23 -22.39 4.54 -15.29
CA ARG A 23 -23.40 4.60 -16.36
C ARG A 23 -23.40 3.36 -17.25
N ALA A 24 -22.38 2.51 -17.17
CA ALA A 24 -22.30 1.31 -17.98
C ALA A 24 -23.24 0.23 -17.41
N GLN A 25 -24.13 -0.29 -18.26
CA GLN A 25 -25.09 -1.32 -17.88
C GLN A 25 -24.59 -2.75 -18.15
N LEU A 26 -23.54 -2.90 -18.96
CA LEU A 26 -22.97 -4.20 -19.35
C LEU A 26 -21.77 -4.58 -18.49
N ALA A 27 -21.76 -5.80 -17.95
CA ALA A 27 -20.65 -6.34 -17.14
C ALA A 27 -19.30 -6.31 -17.87
N GLN A 28 -19.30 -6.58 -19.18
CA GLN A 28 -18.12 -6.49 -20.05
C GLN A 28 -17.54 -5.07 -20.12
N SER A 29 -18.39 -4.05 -20.05
CA SER A 29 -17.94 -2.65 -20.06
C SER A 29 -17.22 -2.29 -18.76
N HIS A 30 -17.74 -2.75 -17.62
CA HIS A 30 -17.08 -2.60 -16.33
C HIS A 30 -15.68 -3.25 -16.36
N GLN A 31 -15.57 -4.51 -16.77
CA GLN A 31 -14.28 -5.22 -16.86
C GLN A 31 -13.25 -4.47 -17.73
N ARG A 32 -13.67 -3.94 -18.88
CA ARG A 32 -12.78 -3.14 -19.75
C ARG A 32 -12.31 -1.87 -19.07
N GLN A 33 -13.19 -1.16 -18.36
CA GLN A 33 -12.82 0.03 -17.60
C GLN A 33 -11.84 -0.31 -16.46
N PHE A 34 -12.07 -1.40 -15.73
CA PHE A 34 -11.16 -1.90 -14.70
C PHE A 34 -9.77 -2.19 -15.26
N ARG A 35 -9.70 -2.94 -16.37
CA ARG A 35 -8.43 -3.26 -17.03
C ARG A 35 -7.69 -2.00 -17.47
N ARG A 36 -8.38 -1.06 -18.12
CA ARG A 36 -7.81 0.22 -18.56
C ARG A 36 -7.24 1.01 -17.39
N TRP A 37 -7.95 1.05 -16.26
CA TRP A 37 -7.48 1.75 -15.06
C TRP A 37 -6.27 1.05 -14.44
N LEU A 38 -6.27 -0.28 -14.31
CA LEU A 38 -5.14 -1.04 -13.75
C LEU A 38 -3.88 -0.95 -14.63
N SER A 39 -4.04 -0.88 -15.95
CA SER A 39 -2.93 -0.73 -16.89
C SER A 39 -2.53 0.74 -17.15
N ASN A 40 -3.18 1.71 -16.48
CA ASN A 40 -2.94 3.11 -16.75
C ASN A 40 -1.60 3.57 -16.15
N ARG A 41 -0.58 3.70 -17.00
CA ARG A 41 0.77 4.14 -16.59
C ARG A 41 0.82 5.57 -16.04
N ARG A 42 -0.22 6.39 -16.25
CA ARG A 42 -0.31 7.74 -15.66
C ARG A 42 -0.62 7.71 -14.16
N ILE A 43 -1.08 6.56 -13.63
CA ILE A 43 -1.34 6.39 -12.21
C ILE A 43 -0.03 6.01 -11.51
N ALA A 44 0.55 6.96 -10.77
CA ALA A 44 1.69 6.70 -9.91
C ALA A 44 1.23 5.97 -8.63
N VAL A 45 1.08 4.64 -8.70
CA VAL A 45 0.51 3.81 -7.62
C VAL A 45 1.21 4.03 -6.27
N VAL A 46 2.54 4.11 -6.27
CA VAL A 46 3.34 4.32 -5.06
C VAL A 46 3.01 5.68 -4.43
N SER A 47 2.98 6.75 -5.23
CA SER A 47 2.65 8.10 -4.74
C SER A 47 1.22 8.19 -4.21
N ALA A 48 0.25 7.60 -4.93
CA ALA A 48 -1.15 7.57 -4.51
C ALA A 48 -1.32 6.81 -3.19
N HIS A 49 -0.66 5.66 -3.04
CA HIS A 49 -0.67 4.90 -1.79
C HIS A 49 0.00 5.67 -0.64
N HIS A 50 1.16 6.29 -0.88
CA HIS A 50 1.84 7.08 0.14
C HIS A 50 0.97 8.23 0.65
N ALA A 51 0.21 8.90 -0.22
CA ALA A 51 -0.74 9.93 0.19
C ALA A 51 -1.84 9.38 1.10
N LEU A 52 -2.42 8.23 0.77
CA LEU A 52 -3.45 7.58 1.58
C LEU A 52 -2.92 7.14 2.95
N VAL A 53 -1.74 6.53 2.99
CA VAL A 53 -1.11 6.10 4.24
C VAL A 53 -0.68 7.31 5.07
N GLY A 54 -0.13 8.35 4.45
CA GLY A 54 0.23 9.59 5.14
C GLY A 54 -0.97 10.23 5.83
N GLN A 55 -2.11 10.29 5.15
CA GLN A 55 -3.36 10.78 5.75
C GLN A 55 -3.83 9.87 6.91
N ALA A 56 -3.89 8.55 6.69
CA ALA A 56 -4.33 7.61 7.73
C ALA A 56 -3.41 7.62 8.97
N LEU A 57 -2.10 7.80 8.77
CA LEU A 57 -1.15 7.95 9.86
C LEU A 57 -1.28 9.30 10.57
N SER A 58 -1.63 10.38 9.86
CA SER A 58 -1.79 11.71 10.47
C SER A 58 -2.91 11.77 11.53
N GLU A 59 -3.96 10.97 11.34
CA GLU A 59 -5.07 10.83 12.29
C GLU A 59 -4.75 9.82 13.41
N TRP A 60 -3.62 9.13 13.31
CA TRP A 60 -3.25 8.08 14.25
C TRP A 60 -2.75 8.67 15.57
N SER A 61 -3.61 8.60 16.59
CA SER A 61 -3.43 9.24 17.90
C SER A 61 -2.47 8.52 18.87
N ARG A 62 -1.96 7.33 18.49
CA ARG A 62 -1.09 6.53 19.37
C ARG A 62 0.34 7.03 19.37
N GLU A 63 1.00 6.95 20.52
CA GLU A 63 2.38 7.40 20.70
C GLU A 63 3.42 6.49 20.03
N ARG A 64 3.05 5.23 19.72
CA ARG A 64 3.98 4.23 19.20
C ARG A 64 3.40 3.51 17.98
N LEU A 65 4.19 3.49 16.92
CA LEU A 65 3.92 2.75 15.70
C LEU A 65 4.86 1.54 15.62
N TYR A 66 4.31 0.34 15.51
CA TYR A 66 5.08 -0.87 15.28
C TYR A 66 5.17 -1.13 13.78
N LEU A 67 6.38 -1.32 13.28
CA LEU A 67 6.64 -1.61 11.88
C LEU A 67 7.20 -3.03 11.73
N SER A 68 6.71 -3.77 10.75
CA SER A 68 7.26 -5.06 10.34
C SER A 68 7.93 -4.93 8.98
N LEU A 69 9.12 -5.50 8.84
CA LEU A 69 9.79 -5.72 7.56
C LEU A 69 9.61 -7.18 7.17
N ASP A 70 9.10 -7.42 5.97
CA ASP A 70 8.88 -8.77 5.50
C ASP A 70 9.09 -8.90 3.98
N THR A 71 9.26 -10.12 3.51
CA THR A 71 9.39 -10.50 2.11
C THR A 71 8.41 -11.60 1.75
N THR A 72 7.68 -11.44 0.65
CA THR A 72 6.74 -12.47 0.19
C THR A 72 6.94 -12.77 -1.29
N MET A 73 6.80 -14.06 -1.64
CA MET A 73 6.91 -14.54 -3.01
C MET A 73 5.55 -14.51 -3.69
N VAL A 74 5.52 -13.99 -4.91
CA VAL A 74 4.33 -13.94 -5.76
C VAL A 74 4.64 -14.65 -7.08
N TRP A 75 3.82 -15.66 -7.38
CA TRP A 75 3.94 -16.51 -8.57
C TRP A 75 5.31 -17.14 -8.80
N ASN A 76 6.12 -17.28 -7.74
CA ASN A 76 7.51 -17.76 -7.80
C ASN A 76 8.43 -17.00 -8.77
N CYS A 77 8.02 -15.81 -9.22
CA CYS A 77 8.76 -14.99 -10.18
C CYS A 77 8.98 -13.56 -9.67
N PHE A 78 8.27 -13.16 -8.62
CA PHE A 78 8.41 -11.87 -7.98
C PHE A 78 8.60 -12.03 -6.48
N CYS A 79 9.52 -11.25 -5.93
CA CYS A 79 9.66 -11.05 -4.50
C CYS A 79 9.21 -9.63 -4.16
N ILE A 80 8.24 -9.51 -3.25
CA ILE A 80 7.81 -8.23 -2.68
C ILE A 80 8.53 -8.03 -1.35
N VAL A 81 9.32 -6.98 -1.26
CA VAL A 81 9.92 -6.51 0.00
C VAL A 81 9.12 -5.33 0.48
N TRP A 82 8.64 -5.37 1.72
CA TRP A 82 7.74 -4.33 2.21
C TRP A 82 7.93 -4.05 3.69
N VAL A 83 7.66 -2.80 4.05
CA VAL A 83 7.55 -2.35 5.43
C VAL A 83 6.09 -2.02 5.65
N GLY A 84 5.51 -2.53 6.74
CA GLY A 84 4.12 -2.27 7.08
C GLY A 84 3.90 -1.94 8.54
N ALA A 85 2.87 -1.14 8.81
CA ALA A 85 2.41 -0.80 10.14
C ALA A 85 1.54 -1.93 10.70
N VAL A 86 1.91 -2.46 11.86
CA VAL A 86 1.17 -3.52 12.54
C VAL A 86 0.01 -2.91 13.32
N TYR A 87 -1.21 -3.33 12.99
CA TYR A 87 -2.44 -2.85 13.62
C TYR A 87 -3.50 -3.93 13.70
N ARG A 88 -3.96 -4.21 14.93
CA ARG A 88 -5.03 -5.18 15.24
C ARG A 88 -4.85 -6.55 14.55
N GLY A 89 -3.62 -7.09 14.57
CA GLY A 89 -3.31 -8.39 13.96
C GLY A 89 -3.25 -8.38 12.44
N ARG A 90 -3.28 -7.19 11.82
CA ARG A 90 -3.06 -6.98 10.39
C ARG A 90 -1.84 -6.10 10.20
N THR A 91 -1.30 -6.13 8.99
CA THR A 91 -0.22 -5.24 8.63
C THR A 91 -0.63 -4.42 7.41
N VAL A 92 -0.59 -3.10 7.56
CA VAL A 92 -0.89 -2.15 6.49
C VAL A 92 0.43 -1.76 5.84
N SER A 93 0.59 -1.99 4.54
CA SER A 93 1.81 -1.60 3.83
C SER A 93 2.06 -0.11 3.97
N VAL A 94 3.29 0.30 4.28
CA VAL A 94 3.73 1.70 4.30
C VAL A 94 4.54 1.99 3.05
N ALA A 95 5.48 1.10 2.73
CA ALA A 95 6.29 1.15 1.52
C ALA A 95 6.61 -0.27 1.05
N TRP A 96 6.82 -0.44 -0.25
CA TRP A 96 7.24 -1.72 -0.82
C TRP A 96 8.08 -1.53 -2.08
N ARG A 97 8.77 -2.61 -2.46
CA ARG A 97 9.38 -2.77 -3.77
C ARG A 97 9.11 -4.19 -4.27
N VAL A 98 8.85 -4.30 -5.56
CA VAL A 98 8.78 -5.58 -6.26
C VAL A 98 10.09 -5.81 -7.00
N VAL A 99 10.65 -7.01 -6.86
CA VAL A 99 11.85 -7.47 -7.55
C VAL A 99 11.50 -8.72 -8.35
N ALA A 100 11.88 -8.76 -9.62
CA ALA A 100 11.75 -9.97 -10.43
C ALA A 100 12.85 -10.96 -10.04
N GLN A 101 12.47 -12.01 -9.30
CA GLN A 101 13.34 -13.09 -8.84
C GLN A 101 12.50 -14.25 -8.30
N SER A 102 13.08 -15.44 -8.23
CA SER A 102 12.44 -16.67 -7.76
C SER A 102 12.76 -17.04 -6.30
N SER A 103 13.43 -16.15 -5.56
CA SER A 103 13.81 -16.35 -4.16
C SER A 103 13.29 -15.23 -3.26
N SER A 104 13.01 -15.54 -2.00
CA SER A 104 12.69 -14.55 -0.96
C SER A 104 13.94 -13.84 -0.42
N ALA A 105 15.15 -14.37 -0.69
CA ALA A 105 16.39 -13.72 -0.31
C ALA A 105 16.60 -12.45 -1.13
N VAL A 106 16.79 -11.33 -0.45
CA VAL A 106 16.94 -10.01 -1.08
C VAL A 106 18.21 -9.33 -0.62
N ARG A 107 18.85 -8.62 -1.55
CA ARG A 107 20.05 -7.82 -1.26
C ARG A 107 19.73 -6.76 -0.21
N LEU A 108 20.68 -6.51 0.68
CA LEU A 108 20.56 -5.46 1.71
C LEU A 108 20.21 -4.08 1.11
N GLY A 109 20.77 -3.74 -0.05
CA GLY A 109 20.44 -2.49 -0.75
C GLY A 109 18.96 -2.36 -1.13
N THR A 110 18.28 -3.46 -1.44
CA THR A 110 16.84 -3.48 -1.68
C THR A 110 16.09 -3.14 -0.40
N ILE A 111 16.42 -3.83 0.71
CA ILE A 111 15.83 -3.60 2.03
C ILE A 111 16.03 -2.14 2.45
N GLN A 112 17.26 -1.64 2.41
CA GLN A 112 17.59 -0.25 2.76
C GLN A 112 16.78 0.76 1.93
N SER A 113 16.55 0.48 0.65
CA SER A 113 15.74 1.38 -0.17
C SER A 113 14.27 1.38 0.26
N VAL A 114 13.70 0.25 0.67
CA VAL A 114 12.32 0.21 1.19
C VAL A 114 12.26 0.91 2.55
N LEU A 115 13.24 0.69 3.43
CA LEU A 115 13.33 1.39 4.72
C LEU A 115 13.42 2.92 4.54
N ARG A 116 14.22 3.40 3.59
CA ARG A 116 14.28 4.84 3.27
C ARG A 116 12.96 5.39 2.76
N GLN A 117 12.19 4.62 1.99
CA GLN A 117 10.86 5.03 1.54
C GLN A 117 9.88 5.08 2.71
N ALA A 118 9.86 4.05 3.55
CA ALA A 118 9.03 4.01 4.76
C ALA A 118 9.34 5.19 5.68
N ALA A 119 10.62 5.49 5.91
CA ALA A 119 11.07 6.62 6.71
C ALA A 119 10.55 7.97 6.18
N LYS A 120 10.51 8.16 4.85
CA LYS A 120 9.95 9.38 4.24
C LYS A 120 8.45 9.53 4.49
N VAL A 121 7.69 8.44 4.36
CA VAL A 121 6.24 8.43 4.61
C VAL A 121 5.97 8.68 6.10
N SER A 122 6.72 8.03 6.99
CA SER A 122 6.58 8.22 8.44
C SER A 122 7.15 9.55 8.93
N ALA A 123 8.10 10.17 8.24
CA ALA A 123 8.63 11.48 8.62
C ALA A 123 7.55 12.56 8.58
N GLN A 124 6.55 12.46 7.69
CA GLN A 124 5.39 13.34 7.70
C GLN A 124 4.56 13.21 8.99
N TRP A 125 4.58 12.02 9.62
CA TRP A 125 3.96 11.80 10.92
C TRP A 125 4.77 12.41 12.07
N PHE A 126 6.10 12.26 12.05
CA PHE A 126 6.98 12.87 13.06
C PHE A 126 7.16 14.39 12.91
N GLY A 127 6.96 14.94 11.71
CA GLY A 127 7.23 16.33 11.35
C GLY A 127 6.22 17.35 11.85
N ASN A 128 5.02 16.93 12.29
CA ASN A 128 4.02 17.81 12.90
C ASN A 128 4.09 17.76 14.44
N CYS A 129 5.30 17.87 14.99
CA CYS A 129 5.48 18.14 16.41
C CYS A 129 5.63 19.67 16.59
N PRO A 130 4.67 20.38 17.23
CA PRO A 130 4.75 21.83 17.40
C PRO A 130 6.00 22.31 18.16
N THR A 131 6.75 21.39 18.78
CA THR A 131 7.88 21.67 19.66
C THR A 131 9.25 21.28 19.09
N GLY A 132 9.33 20.78 17.85
CA GLY A 132 10.61 20.53 17.18
C GLY A 132 11.55 19.54 17.87
N ARG A 133 11.07 18.73 18.81
CA ARG A 133 11.87 17.69 19.48
C ARG A 133 11.44 16.29 19.03
N PRO A 134 12.38 15.36 18.78
CA PRO A 134 12.03 13.96 18.62
C PRO A 134 11.37 13.50 19.93
N ARG A 135 10.18 12.89 19.84
CA ARG A 135 9.57 12.18 20.99
C ARG A 135 10.45 10.96 21.31
N LEU A 136 11.54 11.20 22.01
CA LEU A 136 12.10 10.25 22.96
C LEU A 136 11.41 10.53 24.31
N CYS A 137 11.09 9.46 25.03
CA CYS A 137 10.38 9.39 26.32
C CYS A 137 8.85 9.38 26.20
N ARG A 138 8.10 8.33 26.62
CA ARG A 138 8.36 7.24 27.58
C ARG A 138 8.11 5.84 27.00
#